data_AF-A0A7D5ZUK8-F1
#
_entry.id   AF-A0A7D5ZUK8-F1
#
_cell.length_a   1.000
_cell.length_b   1.000
_cell.length_c   1.000
_cell.angle_alpha   90.00
_cell.angle_beta   90.00
_cell.angle_gamma   90.00
#
_symmetry.space_group_name_H-M   'P 1'
#
loop_
_entity.id
_entity.type
_entity.pdbx_description
1 polymer ?
#
loop_
_entity_poly.entity_id
_entity_poly.type
_entity_poly.pdbx_seq_one_letter_code
_entity_poly.pdbx_strand_id
1 'polypeptide(L)'
;MIESSVVEGLPAEGALLLRMSGTLDAGGAHAWSEELRGHLARADRAGLRPVLDMAHVQLGGAAVLRTLSETTRVRAGRPDLIIVRARPGVREAVHLARLEGVQLYATLDEALRELARAASRVEELPAWRSQMADPLRPSYQDLHQEVRALRARVRTAPVIGMAQGMLMARYGLPDTGSAFRVLRETSQRFNVPLRVLAAAVVVARPPDGPTWFPGRRPLPLPQLRILARAGRDPRYRGQMIEAVLHEALAIVRAPAGHVLSVDPAVNALALESRYGGADAYLDHLVRGRTDGTAEAVARTRGRRVSMPDVATDALLSEDGRRALLAAGARALQCVPVLSSAGCCTGLITVHWPDAGHRPASPQAEALDLLAADTAAWLAWYHRTVLLGALEHLHQRLTRP
;
A
#
# COMPACT_ATOMS: atom_id res chain seq x y z
N MET A 1 8.82 -2.71 44.80
CA MET A 1 9.44 -1.38 44.89
C MET A 1 10.70 -1.44 44.05
N ILE A 2 10.69 -0.79 42.88
CA ILE A 2 11.85 -0.73 41.98
C ILE A 2 12.65 0.52 42.36
N GLU A 3 13.88 0.36 42.83
CA GLU A 3 14.78 1.49 43.04
C GLU A 3 15.55 1.78 41.73
N SER A 4 15.19 2.87 41.05
CA SER A 4 15.92 3.31 39.86
C SER A 4 17.13 4.16 40.26
N SER A 5 18.35 3.72 39.97
CA SER A 5 19.58 4.52 40.12
C SER A 5 20.21 4.71 38.74
N VAL A 6 20.32 5.96 38.26
CA VAL A 6 21.08 6.26 37.04
C VAL A 6 22.57 6.13 37.39
N VAL A 7 23.28 5.20 36.74
CA VAL A 7 24.73 5.10 36.85
C VAL A 7 25.32 5.86 35.68
N GLU A 8 25.85 7.06 35.93
CA GLU A 8 26.69 7.76 34.96
C GLU A 8 28.11 7.21 35.03
N GLY A 9 28.52 6.52 33.97
CA GLY A 9 29.88 6.06 33.73
C GLY A 9 30.11 5.92 32.23
N LEU A 10 30.76 6.93 31.65
CA LEU A 10 31.15 7.09 30.23
C LEU A 10 32.53 6.44 29.99
N PRO A 11 32.86 5.98 28.76
CA PRO A 11 32.68 6.71 27.52
C PRO A 11 31.91 5.92 26.45
N ALA A 12 30.89 6.58 25.90
CA ALA A 12 29.89 6.12 24.92
C ALA A 12 28.66 5.38 25.50
N GLU A 13 27.48 5.90 25.11
CA GLU A 13 26.19 5.18 24.99
C GLU A 13 25.24 5.01 26.19
N GLY A 14 24.76 6.13 26.75
CA GLY A 14 23.40 6.27 27.30
C GLY A 14 22.61 5.01 27.70
N ALA A 15 22.87 4.48 28.90
CA ALA A 15 22.12 3.36 29.49
C ALA A 15 21.36 3.78 30.76
N LEU A 16 20.28 3.07 31.10
CA LEU A 16 19.48 3.26 32.32
C LEU A 16 19.51 1.99 33.17
N LEU A 17 20.17 2.02 34.33
CA LEU A 17 20.18 0.89 35.28
C LEU A 17 18.92 0.90 36.16
N LEU A 18 18.21 -0.22 36.15
CA LEU A 18 17.04 -0.49 36.97
C LEU A 18 17.41 -1.58 37.98
N ARG A 19 17.58 -1.22 39.26
CA ARG A 19 17.88 -2.19 40.31
C ARG A 19 16.60 -2.76 40.87
N MET A 20 16.56 -4.08 40.95
CA MET A 20 15.41 -4.79 41.46
C MET A 20 15.73 -5.53 42.75
N SER A 21 14.80 -5.43 43.70
CA SER A 21 14.84 -6.14 44.97
C SER A 21 13.44 -6.64 45.35
N GLY A 22 13.37 -7.85 45.91
CA GLY A 22 12.15 -8.40 46.50
C GLY A 22 11.74 -9.77 45.95
N THR A 23 10.64 -10.30 46.49
CA THR A 23 10.00 -11.55 46.05
C THR A 23 8.89 -11.27 45.05
N LEU A 24 8.94 -11.90 43.88
CA LEU A 24 7.89 -11.81 42.86
C LEU A 24 6.99 -13.04 42.95
N ASP A 25 5.87 -12.93 43.66
CA ASP A 25 4.79 -13.92 43.64
C ASP A 25 3.72 -13.56 42.57
N ALA A 26 2.68 -14.40 42.46
CA ALA A 26 1.61 -14.18 41.46
C ALA A 26 0.82 -12.88 41.68
N GLY A 27 0.76 -12.36 42.91
CA GLY A 27 0.05 -11.11 43.25
C GLY A 27 0.90 -9.87 42.96
N GLY A 28 2.20 -9.93 43.25
CA GLY A 28 3.16 -8.84 43.00
C GLY A 28 3.56 -8.67 41.53
N ALA A 29 3.36 -9.69 40.68
CA ALA A 29 3.74 -9.66 39.27
C ALA A 29 3.01 -8.57 38.45
N HIS A 30 1.74 -8.29 38.74
CA HIS A 30 0.97 -7.30 37.97
C HIS A 30 1.40 -5.86 38.30
N ALA A 31 1.53 -5.53 39.60
CA ALA A 31 2.04 -4.22 40.04
C ALA A 31 3.46 -3.97 39.51
N TRP A 32 4.28 -5.02 39.49
CA TRP A 32 5.62 -4.98 38.92
C TRP A 32 5.62 -4.72 37.40
N SER A 33 4.69 -5.33 36.65
CA SER A 33 4.53 -5.10 35.20
C SER A 33 4.30 -3.63 34.88
N GLU A 34 3.38 -2.99 35.60
CA GLU A 34 3.03 -1.59 35.40
C GLU A 34 4.20 -0.65 35.72
N GLU A 35 4.90 -0.89 36.83
CA GLU A 35 6.05 -0.10 37.25
C GLU A 35 7.20 -0.24 36.23
N LEU A 36 7.55 -1.48 35.84
CA LEU A 36 8.57 -1.76 34.83
C LEU A 36 8.24 -1.11 33.48
N ARG A 37 6.99 -1.20 33.02
CA ARG A 37 6.56 -0.58 31.76
C ARG A 37 6.74 0.94 31.78
N GLY A 38 6.44 1.59 32.91
CA GLY A 38 6.66 3.03 33.09
C GLY A 38 8.14 3.43 32.99
N HIS A 39 9.03 2.62 33.55
CA HIS A 39 10.48 2.85 33.48
C HIS A 39 11.05 2.59 32.08
N LEU A 40 10.60 1.55 31.39
CA LEU A 40 11.02 1.25 30.01
C LEU A 40 10.54 2.32 29.02
N ALA A 41 9.31 2.81 29.15
CA ALA A 41 8.81 3.92 28.34
C ALA A 41 9.58 5.24 28.59
N ARG A 42 10.17 5.42 29.78
CA ARG A 42 11.06 6.54 30.08
C ARG A 42 12.43 6.37 29.43
N ALA A 43 12.99 5.16 29.49
CA ALA A 43 14.24 4.82 28.80
C ALA A 43 14.12 5.04 27.28
N ASP A 44 13.02 4.58 26.69
CA ASP A 44 12.77 4.72 25.25
C ASP A 44 12.66 6.20 24.83
N ARG A 45 11.96 7.04 25.60
CA ARG A 45 11.89 8.50 25.34
C ARG A 45 13.23 9.21 25.48
N ALA A 46 14.09 8.72 26.37
CA ALA A 46 15.43 9.26 26.57
C ALA A 46 16.48 8.66 25.61
N GLY A 47 16.09 7.70 24.76
CA GLY A 47 17.00 6.98 23.89
C GLY A 47 18.00 6.09 24.63
N LEU A 48 17.73 5.75 25.90
CA LEU A 48 18.63 5.00 26.75
C LEU A 48 18.38 3.48 26.68
N ARG A 49 19.44 2.68 26.74
CA ARG A 49 19.33 1.21 26.84
C ARG A 49 19.02 0.79 28.28
N PRO A 50 17.88 0.12 28.57
CA PRO A 50 17.56 -0.31 29.92
C PRO A 50 18.36 -1.57 30.31
N VAL A 51 18.98 -1.52 31.49
CA VAL A 51 19.69 -2.63 32.12
C VAL A 51 18.99 -2.98 33.42
N LEU A 52 18.49 -4.20 33.53
CA LEU A 52 17.75 -4.71 34.67
C LEU A 52 18.67 -5.56 35.55
N ASP A 53 18.95 -5.08 36.75
CA ASP A 53 19.76 -5.79 37.73
C ASP A 53 18.88 -6.62 38.68
N MET A 54 19.00 -7.95 38.58
CA MET A 54 18.13 -8.90 39.26
C MET A 54 18.79 -9.62 40.46
N ALA A 55 19.92 -9.14 40.98
CA ALA A 55 20.64 -9.86 42.05
C ALA A 55 19.82 -10.11 43.32
N HIS A 56 18.94 -9.17 43.65
CA HIS A 56 18.13 -9.20 44.87
C HIS A 56 16.68 -9.65 44.60
N VAL A 57 16.42 -10.24 43.43
CA VAL A 57 15.10 -10.75 43.06
C VAL A 57 15.01 -12.25 43.35
N GLN A 58 13.99 -12.63 44.12
CA GLN A 58 13.58 -14.02 44.31
C GLN A 58 12.32 -14.28 43.49
N LEU A 59 12.41 -15.19 42.52
CA LEU A 59 11.39 -15.35 41.50
C LEU A 59 10.46 -16.51 41.84
N GLY A 60 9.18 -16.23 42.05
CA GLY A 60 8.11 -17.20 42.27
C GLY A 60 7.30 -17.43 41.00
N GLY A 61 7.67 -18.44 40.21
CA GLY A 61 6.80 -19.06 39.21
C GLY A 61 6.64 -18.35 37.84
N ALA A 62 5.91 -19.03 36.95
CA ALA A 62 5.75 -18.71 35.52
C ALA A 62 5.07 -17.36 35.21
N ALA A 63 4.39 -16.74 36.19
CA ALA A 63 3.71 -15.45 36.02
C ALA A 63 4.69 -14.30 35.72
N VAL A 64 5.89 -14.37 36.28
CA VAL A 64 6.94 -13.35 36.10
C VAL A 64 7.52 -13.39 34.69
N LEU A 65 7.73 -14.58 34.13
CA LEU A 65 8.19 -14.75 32.75
C LEU A 65 7.15 -14.25 31.74
N ARG A 66 5.87 -14.55 32.00
CA ARG A 66 4.77 -14.05 31.18
C ARG A 66 4.76 -12.52 31.17
N THR A 67 4.95 -11.92 32.33
CA THR A 67 5.01 -10.46 32.50
C THR A 67 6.21 -9.85 31.77
N LEU A 68 7.40 -10.44 31.87
CA LEU A 68 8.57 -10.00 31.09
C LEU A 68 8.30 -10.13 29.59
N SER A 69 7.74 -11.26 29.14
CA SER A 69 7.41 -11.51 27.73
C SER A 69 6.42 -10.50 27.17
N GLU A 70 5.36 -10.19 27.90
CA GLU A 70 4.36 -9.20 27.49
C GLU A 70 4.96 -7.80 27.45
N THR A 71 5.77 -7.44 28.45
CA THR A 71 6.38 -6.12 28.54
C THR A 71 7.43 -5.88 27.45
N THR A 72 8.22 -6.91 27.09
CA THR A 72 9.18 -6.80 25.99
C THR A 72 8.50 -6.81 24.62
N ARG A 73 7.41 -7.56 24.44
CA ARG A 73 6.66 -7.63 23.18
C ARG A 73 5.95 -6.32 22.81
N VAL A 74 5.47 -5.58 23.80
CA VAL A 74 4.72 -4.32 23.60
C VAL A 74 5.66 -3.11 23.47
N ARG A 75 6.98 -3.31 23.63
CA ARG A 75 7.98 -2.23 23.54
C ARG A 75 8.16 -1.76 22.10
N ALA A 76 8.01 -0.45 21.89
CA ALA A 76 8.19 0.21 20.59
C ALA A 76 9.61 0.79 20.37
N GLY A 77 10.45 0.85 21.41
CA GLY A 77 11.83 1.32 21.37
C GLY A 77 12.85 0.28 20.88
N ARG A 78 14.15 0.48 21.18
CA ARG A 78 15.21 -0.49 20.83
C ARG A 78 14.86 -1.86 21.46
N PRO A 79 15.00 -2.99 20.73
CA PRO A 79 14.51 -4.28 21.20
C PRO A 79 15.32 -4.82 22.40
N ASP A 80 16.50 -4.29 22.66
CA ASP A 80 17.46 -4.85 23.63
C ASP A 80 17.09 -4.44 25.07
N LEU A 81 16.58 -5.39 25.86
CA LEU A 81 16.52 -5.33 27.32
C LEU A 81 17.63 -6.21 27.88
N ILE A 82 18.51 -5.62 28.69
CA ILE A 82 19.63 -6.34 29.28
C ILE A 82 19.26 -6.75 30.69
N ILE A 83 19.52 -8.00 31.06
CA ILE A 83 19.36 -8.51 32.41
C ILE A 83 20.73 -8.94 32.94
N VAL A 84 21.09 -8.45 34.12
CA VAL A 84 22.36 -8.75 34.80
C VAL A 84 22.13 -9.36 36.17
N ARG A 85 23.10 -10.17 36.63
CA ARG A 85 23.12 -10.80 37.97
C ARG A 85 21.85 -11.59 38.31
N ALA A 86 21.21 -12.17 37.30
CA ALA A 86 20.04 -13.04 37.49
C ALA A 86 20.45 -14.33 38.22
N ARG A 87 19.64 -14.76 39.21
CA ARG A 87 19.84 -16.06 39.88
C ARG A 87 19.67 -17.22 38.88
N PRO A 88 20.28 -18.40 39.12
CA PRO A 88 20.26 -19.53 38.18
C PRO A 88 18.86 -19.91 37.66
N GLY A 89 17.85 -19.99 38.54
CA GLY A 89 16.48 -20.31 38.14
C GLY A 89 15.82 -19.26 37.24
N VAL A 90 16.20 -17.98 37.38
CA VAL A 90 15.72 -16.88 36.51
C VAL A 90 16.38 -16.96 35.14
N ARG A 91 17.69 -17.26 35.13
CA ARG A 91 18.47 -17.41 33.90
C ARG A 91 17.94 -18.57 33.05
N GLU A 92 17.65 -19.71 33.69
CA GLU A 92 17.08 -20.89 33.04
C GLU A 92 15.67 -20.61 32.51
N ALA A 93 14.84 -19.94 33.31
CA ALA A 93 13.48 -19.59 32.95
C ALA A 93 13.40 -18.63 31.73
N VAL A 94 14.25 -17.59 31.69
CA VAL A 94 14.33 -16.67 30.54
C VAL A 94 14.88 -17.38 29.31
N HIS A 95 15.86 -18.28 29.47
CA HIS A 95 16.41 -19.09 28.38
C HIS A 95 15.35 -20.02 27.77
N LEU A 96 14.59 -20.73 28.61
CA LEU A 96 13.50 -21.61 28.17
C LEU A 96 12.35 -20.84 27.49
N ALA A 97 12.06 -19.63 27.96
CA ALA A 97 11.00 -18.79 27.42
C ALA A 97 11.34 -18.15 26.05
N ARG A 98 12.61 -18.19 25.61
CA ARG A 98 13.08 -17.62 24.33
C ARG A 98 12.56 -16.21 24.07
N LEU A 99 12.71 -15.32 25.05
CA LEU A 99 12.23 -13.94 24.93
C LEU A 99 13.07 -13.17 23.91
N GLU A 100 12.46 -12.84 22.77
CA GLU A 100 13.10 -11.99 21.75
C GLU A 100 13.42 -10.60 22.34
N GLY A 101 14.62 -10.11 22.07
CA GLY A 101 15.10 -8.82 22.57
C GLY A 101 15.67 -8.83 24.00
N VAL A 102 15.68 -9.97 24.70
CA VAL A 102 16.28 -10.05 26.05
C VAL A 102 17.68 -10.66 26.01
N GLN A 103 18.65 -9.96 26.59
CA GLN A 103 20.03 -10.44 26.72
C GLN A 103 20.40 -10.65 28.19
N LEU A 104 21.07 -11.76 28.49
CA LEU A 104 21.49 -12.14 29.84
C LEU A 104 23.01 -12.06 29.97
N TYR A 105 23.49 -11.36 30.98
CA TYR A 105 24.91 -11.32 31.34
C TYR A 105 25.09 -11.63 32.82
N ALA A 106 26.24 -12.18 33.19
CA ALA A 106 26.49 -12.52 34.59
C ALA A 106 26.73 -11.26 35.44
N THR A 107 27.35 -10.23 34.85
CA THR A 107 27.71 -8.99 35.56
C THR A 107 27.39 -7.75 34.72
N LEU A 108 27.28 -6.59 35.39
CA LEU A 108 27.11 -5.30 34.73
C LEU A 108 28.32 -4.96 33.84
N ASP A 109 29.54 -5.22 34.31
CA ASP A 109 30.77 -4.93 33.54
C ASP A 109 30.92 -5.82 32.30
N GLU A 110 30.40 -7.05 32.32
CA GLU A 110 30.33 -7.90 31.14
C GLU A 110 29.31 -7.38 30.13
N ALA A 111 28.12 -6.99 30.60
CA ALA A 111 27.10 -6.38 29.75
C ALA A 111 27.59 -5.09 29.09
N LEU A 112 28.24 -4.21 29.86
CA LEU A 112 28.79 -2.96 29.36
C LEU A 112 29.96 -3.19 28.40
N ARG A 113 30.83 -4.17 28.66
CA ARG A 113 31.91 -4.54 27.72
C ARG A 113 31.39 -5.13 26.42
N GLU A 114 30.36 -5.98 26.44
CA GLU A 114 29.75 -6.48 25.22
C GLU A 114 28.97 -5.41 24.47
N LEU A 115 28.32 -4.47 25.17
CA LEU A 115 27.74 -3.28 24.57
C LEU A 115 28.79 -2.39 23.91
N ALA A 116 29.89 -2.10 24.61
CA ALA A 116 30.99 -1.31 24.07
C ALA A 116 31.70 -2.03 22.92
N ARG A 117 31.81 -3.37 22.95
CA ARG A 117 32.31 -4.19 21.83
C ARG A 117 31.34 -4.28 20.66
N ALA A 118 30.03 -4.22 20.90
CA ALA A 118 29.03 -4.17 19.86
C ALA A 118 29.00 -2.77 19.21
N ALA A 119 29.11 -1.71 20.01
CA ALA A 119 29.29 -0.34 19.56
C ALA A 119 30.61 -0.17 18.78
N SER A 120 31.71 -0.72 19.31
CA SER A 120 33.00 -0.71 18.64
C SER A 120 33.01 -1.65 17.42
N ARG A 121 32.26 -2.76 17.39
CA ARG A 121 32.02 -3.54 16.16
C ARG A 121 31.17 -2.77 15.15
N VAL A 122 30.30 -1.87 15.57
CA VAL A 122 29.59 -0.94 14.67
C VAL A 122 30.52 0.16 14.15
N GLU A 123 31.54 0.55 14.93
CA GLU A 123 32.62 1.47 14.51
C GLU A 123 33.75 0.79 13.69
N GLU A 124 34.05 -0.50 13.95
CA GLU A 124 35.08 -1.34 13.29
C GLU A 124 34.52 -2.20 12.15
N LEU A 125 33.19 -2.33 12.05
CA LEU A 125 32.56 -2.63 10.77
C LEU A 125 33.09 -1.56 9.81
N PRO A 126 33.69 -1.94 8.66
CA PRO A 126 34.22 -0.96 7.73
C PRO A 126 33.09 0.01 7.50
N ALA A 127 33.37 1.29 7.76
CA ALA A 127 32.36 2.31 7.68
C ALA A 127 31.63 2.11 6.35
N TRP A 128 30.40 1.60 6.41
CA TRP A 128 29.46 1.74 5.32
C TRP A 128 28.98 3.21 5.31
N ARG A 129 29.83 4.17 5.69
CA ARG A 129 29.86 5.45 5.04
C ARG A 129 30.03 5.12 3.56
N SER A 130 28.94 5.15 2.81
CA SER A 130 28.92 5.13 1.36
C SER A 130 29.95 6.13 0.81
N GLN A 131 31.18 5.68 0.62
CA GLN A 131 32.20 6.41 -0.13
C GLN A 131 32.44 5.81 -1.51
N MET A 132 31.75 4.73 -1.84
CA MET A 132 31.37 4.43 -3.21
C MET A 132 29.89 4.08 -3.17
N ALA A 133 29.05 4.98 -3.71
CA ALA A 133 27.83 4.52 -4.35
C ALA A 133 28.29 3.50 -5.38
N ASP A 134 28.17 2.21 -5.07
CA ASP A 134 28.22 1.19 -6.11
C ASP A 134 27.12 1.60 -7.11
N PRO A 135 27.46 2.12 -8.30
CA PRO A 135 26.46 2.62 -9.23
C PRO A 135 25.51 1.51 -9.70
N LEU A 136 25.84 0.25 -9.42
CA LEU A 136 25.11 -0.93 -9.83
C LEU A 136 24.26 -1.55 -8.70
N ARG A 137 24.39 -1.11 -7.44
CA ARG A 137 23.59 -1.64 -6.33
C ARG A 137 22.28 -0.85 -6.19
N PRO A 138 21.10 -1.47 -6.40
CA PRO A 138 19.83 -0.75 -6.28
C PRO A 138 19.63 -0.24 -4.86
N SER A 139 19.25 1.04 -4.72
CA SER A 139 18.85 1.60 -3.42
C SER A 139 17.58 0.93 -2.89
N TYR A 140 17.24 1.16 -1.62
CA TYR A 140 15.95 0.72 -1.07
C TYR A 140 14.77 1.30 -1.87
N GLN A 141 14.88 2.54 -2.34
CA GLN A 141 13.88 3.16 -3.19
C GLN A 141 13.80 2.48 -4.56
N ASP A 142 14.94 2.10 -5.14
CA ASP A 142 15.01 1.37 -6.42
C ASP A 142 14.38 -0.02 -6.28
N LEU A 143 14.70 -0.76 -5.22
CA LEU A 143 14.07 -2.03 -4.89
C LEU A 143 12.56 -1.88 -4.66
N HIS A 144 12.12 -0.83 -3.97
CA HIS A 144 10.70 -0.56 -3.78
C HIS A 144 10.00 -0.24 -5.11
N GLN A 145 10.65 0.55 -5.97
CA GLN A 145 10.18 0.86 -7.32
C GLN A 145 10.15 -0.39 -8.20
N GLU A 146 11.15 -1.25 -8.10
CA GLU A 146 11.24 -2.52 -8.82
C GLU A 146 10.14 -3.49 -8.37
N VAL A 147 9.95 -3.68 -7.06
CA VAL A 147 8.85 -4.48 -6.51
C VAL A 147 7.49 -3.94 -6.98
N ARG A 148 7.32 -2.61 -7.02
CA ARG A 148 6.10 -1.99 -7.56
C ARG A 148 5.93 -2.26 -9.05
N ALA A 149 6.98 -2.10 -9.85
CA ALA A 149 6.95 -2.39 -11.28
C ALA A 149 6.66 -3.88 -11.56
N LEU A 150 7.27 -4.79 -10.80
CA LEU A 150 7.01 -6.23 -10.85
C LEU A 150 5.56 -6.54 -10.47
N ARG A 151 5.03 -5.94 -9.41
CA ARG A 151 3.62 -6.09 -9.00
C ARG A 151 2.66 -5.55 -10.06
N ALA A 152 2.98 -4.42 -10.69
CA ALA A 152 2.20 -3.88 -11.80
C ALA A 152 2.19 -4.88 -12.98
N ARG A 153 3.36 -5.44 -13.33
CA ARG A 153 3.50 -6.46 -14.37
C ARG A 153 2.72 -7.74 -14.07
N VAL A 154 2.77 -8.25 -12.85
CA VAL A 154 2.02 -9.46 -12.42
C VAL A 154 0.51 -9.32 -12.64
N ARG A 155 -0.03 -8.11 -12.67
CA ARG A 155 -1.47 -7.88 -12.88
C ARG A 155 -1.88 -7.81 -14.34
N THR A 156 -1.05 -7.15 -15.14
CA THR A 156 -1.34 -6.97 -16.56
C THR A 156 -0.96 -8.21 -17.36
N ALA A 157 0.03 -8.97 -16.90
CA ALA A 157 0.55 -10.14 -17.60
C ALA A 157 -0.50 -11.25 -17.83
N PRO A 158 -1.37 -11.62 -16.85
CA PRO A 158 -2.41 -12.61 -17.09
C PRO A 158 -3.39 -12.21 -18.18
N VAL A 159 -3.88 -10.96 -18.19
CA VAL A 159 -4.83 -10.47 -19.20
C VAL A 159 -4.18 -10.41 -20.58
N ILE A 160 -2.93 -9.96 -20.66
CA ILE A 160 -2.16 -9.95 -21.91
C ILE A 160 -1.95 -11.39 -22.40
N GLY A 161 -1.59 -12.32 -21.51
CA GLY A 161 -1.44 -13.74 -21.82
C GLY A 161 -2.73 -14.39 -22.34
N MET A 162 -3.87 -14.12 -21.69
CA MET A 162 -5.18 -14.56 -22.17
C MET A 162 -5.48 -14.02 -23.57
N ALA A 163 -5.24 -12.72 -23.81
CA ALA A 163 -5.43 -12.13 -25.13
C ALA A 163 -4.53 -12.78 -26.19
N GLN A 164 -3.24 -13.03 -25.87
CA GLN A 164 -2.32 -13.73 -26.77
C GLN A 164 -2.85 -15.11 -27.15
N GLY A 165 -3.26 -15.92 -26.16
CA GLY A 165 -3.82 -17.26 -26.38
C GLY A 165 -5.10 -17.22 -27.22
N MET A 166 -5.99 -16.25 -26.98
CA MET A 166 -7.20 -16.08 -27.79
C MET A 166 -6.89 -15.67 -29.24
N LEU A 167 -5.89 -14.81 -29.47
CA LEU A 167 -5.46 -14.47 -30.84
C LEU A 167 -4.83 -15.66 -31.55
N MET A 168 -4.01 -16.46 -30.85
CA MET A 168 -3.44 -17.69 -31.39
C MET A 168 -4.55 -18.66 -31.81
N ALA A 169 -5.55 -18.88 -30.94
CA ALA A 169 -6.68 -19.76 -31.23
C ALA A 169 -7.57 -19.23 -32.38
N ARG A 170 -7.84 -17.92 -32.42
CA ARG A 170 -8.74 -17.31 -33.42
C ARG A 170 -8.12 -17.23 -34.82
N TYR A 171 -6.82 -17.02 -34.91
CA TYR A 171 -6.13 -16.71 -36.18
C TYR A 171 -5.03 -17.71 -36.55
N GLY A 172 -4.85 -18.78 -35.78
CA GLY A 172 -3.81 -19.79 -36.05
C GLY A 172 -2.38 -19.26 -35.93
N LEU A 173 -2.13 -18.31 -35.03
CA LEU A 173 -0.78 -17.74 -34.86
C LEU A 173 0.17 -18.79 -34.25
N PRO A 174 1.42 -18.88 -34.72
CA PRO A 174 2.33 -19.95 -34.35
C PRO A 174 2.84 -19.87 -32.91
N ASP A 175 2.91 -18.68 -32.32
CA ASP A 175 3.52 -18.45 -31.01
C ASP A 175 2.97 -17.19 -30.30
N THR A 176 3.26 -17.10 -29.00
CA THR A 176 2.82 -15.99 -28.14
C THR A 176 3.51 -14.66 -28.49
N GLY A 177 4.74 -14.68 -29.00
CA GLY A 177 5.49 -13.51 -29.44
C GLY A 177 4.85 -12.86 -30.68
N SER A 178 4.42 -13.67 -31.65
CA SER A 178 3.66 -13.22 -32.81
C SER A 178 2.34 -12.53 -32.39
N ALA A 179 1.60 -13.13 -31.46
CA ALA A 179 0.39 -12.52 -30.91
C ALA A 179 0.66 -11.22 -30.14
N PHE A 180 1.72 -11.19 -29.30
CA PHE A 180 2.11 -10.00 -28.56
C PHE A 180 2.50 -8.84 -29.47
N ARG A 181 3.25 -9.12 -30.54
CA ARG A 181 3.68 -8.12 -31.52
C ARG A 181 2.48 -7.41 -32.15
N VAL A 182 1.46 -8.18 -32.55
CA VAL A 182 0.23 -7.63 -33.15
C VAL A 182 -0.52 -6.75 -32.14
N LEU A 183 -0.66 -7.21 -30.89
CA LEU A 183 -1.26 -6.42 -29.81
C LEU A 183 -0.49 -5.12 -29.56
N ARG A 184 0.85 -5.19 -29.47
CA ARG A 184 1.72 -4.04 -29.23
C ARG A 184 1.63 -3.00 -30.35
N GLU A 185 1.73 -3.43 -31.60
CA GLU A 185 1.68 -2.53 -32.76
C GLU A 185 0.30 -1.87 -32.90
N THR A 186 -0.78 -2.62 -32.65
CA THR A 186 -2.15 -2.07 -32.63
C THR A 186 -2.32 -1.06 -31.49
N SER A 187 -1.84 -1.40 -30.29
CA SER A 187 -1.81 -0.53 -29.11
C SER A 187 -1.12 0.80 -29.39
N GLN A 188 0.09 0.76 -29.98
CA GLN A 188 0.86 1.94 -30.35
C GLN A 188 0.16 2.79 -31.42
N ARG A 189 -0.38 2.15 -32.47
CA ARG A 189 -1.06 2.84 -33.57
C ARG A 189 -2.28 3.62 -33.12
N PHE A 190 -3.08 3.06 -32.22
CA PHE A 190 -4.30 3.68 -31.71
C PHE A 190 -4.08 4.47 -30.41
N ASN A 191 -2.85 4.51 -29.90
CA ASN A 191 -2.49 5.11 -28.61
C ASN A 191 -3.38 4.59 -27.45
N VAL A 192 -3.60 3.28 -27.42
CA VAL A 192 -4.40 2.59 -26.39
C VAL A 192 -3.45 1.84 -25.46
N PRO A 193 -3.57 1.95 -24.12
CA PRO A 193 -2.73 1.14 -23.24
C PRO A 193 -2.88 -0.35 -23.52
N LEU A 194 -1.76 -1.07 -23.63
CA LEU A 194 -1.75 -2.49 -24.04
C LEU A 194 -2.69 -3.37 -23.20
N ARG A 195 -2.76 -3.14 -21.89
CA ARG A 195 -3.69 -3.84 -20.98
C ARG A 195 -5.17 -3.63 -21.36
N VAL A 196 -5.54 -2.43 -21.81
CA VAL A 196 -6.92 -2.09 -22.19
C VAL A 196 -7.28 -2.77 -23.51
N LEU A 197 -6.35 -2.78 -24.46
CA LEU A 197 -6.54 -3.51 -25.72
C LEU A 197 -6.65 -5.02 -25.48
N ALA A 198 -5.77 -5.58 -24.65
CA ALA A 198 -5.80 -7.00 -24.29
C ALA A 198 -7.12 -7.38 -23.60
N ALA A 199 -7.56 -6.59 -22.61
CA ALA A 199 -8.86 -6.80 -21.96
C ALA A 199 -10.03 -6.74 -22.97
N ALA A 200 -9.97 -5.81 -23.94
CA ALA A 200 -10.96 -5.71 -24.99
C ALA A 200 -10.98 -6.95 -25.91
N VAL A 201 -9.81 -7.54 -26.24
CA VAL A 201 -9.74 -8.81 -27.00
C VAL A 201 -10.38 -9.96 -26.23
N VAL A 202 -10.14 -10.02 -24.92
CA VAL A 202 -10.66 -11.09 -24.04
C VAL A 202 -12.18 -11.03 -23.92
N VAL A 203 -12.74 -9.84 -23.76
CA VAL A 203 -14.18 -9.65 -23.54
C VAL A 203 -14.97 -9.63 -24.86
N ALA A 204 -14.35 -9.22 -25.97
CA ALA A 204 -15.02 -9.17 -27.26
C ALA A 204 -15.39 -10.57 -27.76
N ARG A 205 -16.61 -10.70 -28.29
CA ARG A 205 -17.02 -11.88 -29.06
C ARG A 205 -16.07 -12.07 -30.25
N PRO A 206 -15.76 -13.32 -30.63
CA PRO A 206 -14.95 -13.56 -31.82
C PRO A 206 -15.65 -12.99 -33.07
N PRO A 207 -14.88 -12.58 -34.09
CA PRO A 207 -15.44 -12.19 -35.38
C PRO A 207 -15.98 -13.42 -36.12
N ASP A 208 -17.15 -13.26 -36.75
CA ASP A 208 -17.82 -14.32 -37.53
C ASP A 208 -17.61 -14.17 -39.06
N GLY A 209 -16.69 -13.29 -39.49
CA GLY A 209 -16.48 -12.98 -40.90
C GLY A 209 -15.31 -12.00 -41.13
N PRO A 210 -15.23 -11.36 -42.31
CA PRO A 210 -14.11 -10.47 -42.69
C PRO A 210 -14.14 -9.10 -42.01
N THR A 211 -15.21 -8.78 -41.30
CA THR A 211 -15.37 -7.55 -40.51
C THR A 211 -15.78 -7.97 -39.11
N TRP A 212 -15.10 -7.44 -38.10
CA TRP A 212 -15.37 -7.85 -36.72
C TRP A 212 -16.69 -7.27 -36.21
N PHE A 213 -16.98 -6.00 -36.51
CA PHE A 213 -18.19 -5.33 -36.04
C PHE A 213 -19.07 -4.86 -37.22
N PRO A 214 -19.79 -5.77 -37.91
CA PRO A 214 -20.63 -5.40 -39.04
C PRO A 214 -21.74 -4.43 -38.63
N GLY A 215 -22.00 -3.43 -39.47
CA GLY A 215 -23.02 -2.41 -39.22
C GLY A 215 -22.66 -1.35 -38.17
N ARG A 216 -21.45 -1.39 -37.59
CA ARG A 216 -20.99 -0.36 -36.63
C ARG A 216 -20.94 1.01 -37.31
N ARG A 217 -21.63 1.99 -36.73
CA ARG A 217 -21.59 3.40 -37.16
C ARG A 217 -20.72 4.24 -36.22
N PRO A 218 -20.00 5.26 -36.74
CA PRO A 218 -19.33 6.24 -35.89
C PRO A 218 -20.35 6.91 -34.97
N LEU A 219 -20.02 7.02 -33.68
CA LEU A 219 -20.82 7.77 -32.72
C LEU A 219 -20.23 9.17 -32.55
N PRO A 220 -21.06 10.23 -32.54
CA PRO A 220 -20.57 11.56 -32.16
C PRO A 220 -20.06 11.52 -30.72
N LEU A 221 -19.08 12.37 -30.39
CA LEU A 221 -18.69 12.49 -28.99
C LEU A 221 -19.90 13.02 -28.19
N PRO A 222 -20.22 12.42 -27.03
CA PRO A 222 -21.20 12.98 -26.12
C PRO A 222 -20.82 14.41 -25.71
N GLN A 223 -21.84 15.18 -25.31
CA GLN A 223 -21.63 16.47 -24.66
C GLN A 223 -20.99 16.22 -23.29
N LEU A 224 -19.79 16.78 -23.09
CA LEU A 224 -19.05 16.73 -21.84
C LEU A 224 -19.17 18.11 -21.19
N ARG A 225 -19.87 18.19 -20.07
CA ARG A 225 -20.26 19.41 -19.36
C ARG A 225 -19.10 19.95 -18.51
N ILE A 226 -18.43 19.07 -17.76
CA ILE A 226 -17.27 19.41 -16.92
C ILE A 226 -15.97 19.07 -17.62
N LEU A 227 -15.88 17.92 -18.29
CA LEU A 227 -14.69 17.49 -19.04
C LEU A 227 -14.50 18.27 -20.37
N ALA A 228 -14.94 19.53 -20.41
CA ALA A 228 -15.01 20.33 -21.61
C ALA A 228 -13.68 20.35 -22.38
N ARG A 229 -13.79 20.33 -23.71
CA ARG A 229 -12.70 20.20 -24.67
C ARG A 229 -11.97 21.53 -24.87
N ALA A 230 -10.99 21.86 -24.04
CA ALA A 230 -9.97 22.84 -24.42
C ALA A 230 -8.69 22.10 -24.81
N GLY A 231 -8.40 22.00 -26.11
CA GLY A 231 -7.13 21.48 -26.64
C GLY A 231 -6.83 19.98 -26.46
N ARG A 232 -7.74 19.18 -25.87
CA ARG A 232 -7.55 17.75 -25.61
C ARG A 232 -8.17 16.89 -26.72
N ASP A 233 -7.43 15.92 -27.22
CA ASP A 233 -7.99 14.90 -28.13
C ASP A 233 -8.71 13.82 -27.32
N PRO A 234 -10.04 13.66 -27.45
CA PRO A 234 -10.80 12.66 -26.70
C PRO A 234 -10.40 11.22 -27.01
N ARG A 235 -9.64 10.97 -28.08
CA ARG A 235 -9.09 9.67 -28.43
C ARG A 235 -7.88 9.28 -27.56
N TYR A 236 -7.26 10.23 -26.88
CA TYR A 236 -6.12 9.97 -26.01
C TYR A 236 -6.57 9.71 -24.57
N ARG A 237 -6.71 8.42 -24.24
CA ARG A 237 -7.18 7.95 -22.93
C ARG A 237 -6.43 8.59 -21.76
N GLY A 238 -5.09 8.62 -21.82
CA GLY A 238 -4.26 9.17 -20.75
C GLY A 238 -4.61 10.62 -20.43
N GLN A 239 -4.67 11.48 -21.46
CA GLN A 239 -5.00 12.90 -21.30
C GLN A 239 -6.40 13.11 -20.71
N MET A 240 -7.36 12.31 -21.15
CA MET A 240 -8.73 12.42 -20.66
C MET A 240 -8.87 11.94 -19.20
N ILE A 241 -8.24 10.83 -18.84
CA ILE A 241 -8.20 10.36 -17.44
C ILE A 241 -7.49 11.38 -16.54
N GLU A 242 -6.39 11.96 -17.02
CA GLU A 242 -5.67 12.99 -16.28
C GLU A 242 -6.53 14.24 -16.09
N ALA A 243 -7.28 14.65 -17.12
CA ALA A 243 -8.26 15.72 -17.00
C ALA A 243 -9.34 15.39 -15.96
N VAL A 244 -9.90 14.16 -15.96
CA VAL A 244 -10.86 13.72 -14.93
C VAL A 244 -10.31 13.94 -13.53
N LEU A 245 -9.06 13.54 -13.29
CA LEU A 245 -8.45 13.72 -11.97
C LEU A 245 -8.31 15.20 -11.62
N HIS A 246 -7.74 16.01 -12.52
CA HIS A 246 -7.51 17.43 -12.25
C HIS A 246 -8.82 18.21 -12.04
N GLU A 247 -9.86 17.95 -12.84
CA GLU A 247 -11.17 18.56 -12.64
C GLU A 247 -11.77 18.14 -11.29
N ALA A 248 -11.66 16.87 -10.91
CA ALA A 248 -12.15 16.40 -9.60
C ALA A 248 -11.46 17.13 -8.44
N LEU A 249 -10.13 17.27 -8.49
CA LEU A 249 -9.35 17.99 -7.49
C LEU A 249 -9.74 19.47 -7.43
N ALA A 250 -9.94 20.11 -8.58
CA ALA A 250 -10.34 21.51 -8.67
C ALA A 250 -11.74 21.77 -8.08
N ILE A 251 -12.73 20.94 -8.42
CA ILE A 251 -14.12 21.06 -7.95
C ILE A 251 -14.20 21.11 -6.42
N VAL A 252 -13.45 20.23 -5.74
CA VAL A 252 -13.48 20.12 -4.28
C VAL A 252 -12.29 20.75 -3.57
N ARG A 253 -11.37 21.37 -4.31
CA ARG A 253 -10.10 21.92 -3.79
C ARG A 253 -9.33 20.89 -2.94
N ALA A 254 -9.27 19.65 -3.43
CA ALA A 254 -8.54 18.58 -2.76
C ALA A 254 -7.05 18.62 -3.17
N PRO A 255 -6.12 18.40 -2.22
CA PRO A 255 -4.69 18.41 -2.52
C PRO A 255 -4.21 17.14 -3.24
N ALA A 256 -4.98 16.05 -3.16
CA ALA A 256 -4.58 14.77 -3.71
C ALA A 256 -5.76 13.84 -4.03
N GLY A 257 -5.52 12.87 -4.92
CA GLY A 257 -6.54 11.96 -5.42
C GLY A 257 -6.03 10.98 -6.48
N HIS A 258 -6.90 10.06 -6.88
CA HIS A 258 -6.62 9.04 -7.89
C HIS A 258 -7.87 8.61 -8.65
N VAL A 259 -7.64 8.08 -9.85
CA VAL A 259 -8.67 7.49 -10.72
C VAL A 259 -8.35 6.03 -10.96
N LEU A 260 -9.33 5.17 -10.68
CA LEU A 260 -9.27 3.74 -10.98
C LEU A 260 -10.25 3.40 -12.10
N SER A 261 -9.89 2.45 -12.94
CA SER A 261 -10.81 1.78 -13.85
C SER A 261 -11.08 0.35 -13.39
N VAL A 262 -12.24 -0.19 -13.75
CA VAL A 262 -12.50 -1.62 -13.66
C VAL A 262 -12.01 -2.29 -14.95
N ASP A 263 -11.10 -3.25 -14.82
CA ASP A 263 -10.70 -4.11 -15.93
C ASP A 263 -11.84 -5.09 -16.23
N PRO A 264 -12.45 -5.07 -17.42
CA PRO A 264 -13.62 -5.89 -17.72
C PRO A 264 -13.27 -7.38 -17.92
N ALA A 265 -12.01 -7.74 -18.16
CA ALA A 265 -11.60 -9.13 -18.37
C ALA A 265 -11.44 -9.91 -17.05
N VAL A 266 -10.98 -9.24 -15.99
CA VAL A 266 -10.73 -9.86 -14.68
C VAL A 266 -11.54 -9.23 -13.55
N ASN A 267 -12.39 -8.24 -13.87
CA ASN A 267 -13.24 -7.52 -12.93
C ASN A 267 -12.48 -6.83 -11.77
N ALA A 268 -11.19 -6.53 -11.98
CA ALA A 268 -10.27 -5.98 -10.97
C ALA A 268 -10.07 -4.46 -11.15
N LEU A 269 -9.70 -3.77 -10.07
CA LEU A 269 -9.37 -2.35 -10.14
C LEU A 269 -7.95 -2.15 -10.68
N ALA A 270 -7.81 -1.23 -11.63
CA ALA A 270 -6.54 -0.79 -12.19
C ALA A 270 -6.39 0.72 -12.00
N LEU A 271 -5.24 1.13 -11.46
CA LEU A 271 -4.89 2.54 -11.34
C LEU A 271 -4.65 3.14 -12.73
N GLU A 272 -5.36 4.23 -13.03
CA GLU A 272 -5.27 4.95 -14.32
C GLU A 272 -4.53 6.27 -14.18
N SER A 273 -4.78 7.03 -13.11
CA SER A 273 -4.06 8.29 -12.82
C SER A 273 -4.06 8.59 -11.32
N ARG A 274 -3.11 9.43 -10.89
CA ARG A 274 -2.96 9.88 -9.51
C ARG A 274 -2.27 11.24 -9.45
N TYR A 275 -2.52 11.95 -8.36
CA TYR A 275 -1.88 13.22 -8.05
C TYR A 275 -1.84 13.39 -6.53
N GLY A 276 -0.67 13.70 -5.99
CA GLY A 276 -0.46 13.79 -4.54
C GLY A 276 -0.65 12.46 -3.79
N GLY A 277 -0.31 12.47 -2.49
CA GLY A 277 -0.42 11.31 -1.60
C GLY A 277 0.74 10.30 -1.69
N ALA A 278 0.91 9.47 -0.65
CA ALA A 278 1.98 8.48 -0.59
C ALA A 278 1.60 7.13 -1.25
N ASP A 279 2.61 6.45 -1.79
CA ASP A 279 2.48 5.23 -2.62
C ASP A 279 1.84 4.02 -1.90
N ALA A 280 1.93 3.97 -0.57
CA ALA A 280 1.57 2.80 0.23
C ALA A 280 0.09 2.41 0.15
N TYR A 281 -0.81 3.38 0.02
CA TYR A 281 -2.25 3.12 -0.08
C TYR A 281 -2.63 2.55 -1.45
N LEU A 282 -2.03 3.06 -2.52
CA LEU A 282 -2.25 2.53 -3.85
C LEU A 282 -1.79 1.07 -3.92
N ASP A 283 -0.62 0.74 -3.35
CA ASP A 283 -0.16 -0.65 -3.24
C ASP A 283 -1.11 -1.54 -2.43
N HIS A 284 -1.84 -0.99 -1.44
CA HIS A 284 -2.89 -1.70 -0.72
C HIS A 284 -4.13 -1.96 -1.60
N LEU A 285 -4.70 -0.94 -2.23
CA LEU A 285 -5.85 -1.07 -3.16
C LEU A 285 -5.56 -2.06 -4.29
N VAL A 286 -4.33 -2.00 -4.76
CA VAL A 286 -3.83 -2.76 -5.88
C VAL A 286 -3.72 -4.23 -5.40
N ARG A 287 -3.31 -4.60 -4.18
CA ARG A 287 -3.14 -6.01 -3.71
C ARG A 287 -4.35 -6.98 -3.84
N GLY A 288 -5.51 -6.56 -4.35
CA GLY A 288 -6.61 -7.44 -4.75
C GLY A 288 -7.53 -7.81 -3.58
N ARG A 289 -7.16 -7.40 -2.36
CA ARG A 289 -8.03 -7.38 -1.19
C ARG A 289 -8.68 -6.00 -1.13
N THR A 290 -9.64 -5.75 -2.02
CA THR A 290 -10.41 -4.50 -1.96
C THR A 290 -11.43 -4.49 -0.83
N ASP A 291 -11.60 -5.63 -0.14
CA ASP A 291 -12.54 -5.78 0.97
C ASP A 291 -12.23 -4.77 2.09
N GLY A 292 -13.26 -4.00 2.47
CA GLY A 292 -13.12 -2.93 3.46
C GLY A 292 -12.34 -1.71 2.97
N THR A 293 -12.37 -1.41 1.67
CA THR A 293 -11.88 -0.13 1.12
C THR A 293 -13.06 0.75 0.69
N ALA A 294 -12.87 2.08 0.70
CA ALA A 294 -13.90 3.02 0.26
C ALA A 294 -14.34 2.75 -1.19
N GLU A 295 -13.38 2.41 -2.04
CA GLU A 295 -13.53 2.03 -3.44
C GLU A 295 -14.43 0.80 -3.62
N ALA A 296 -14.19 -0.25 -2.84
CA ALA A 296 -15.04 -1.44 -2.89
C ALA A 296 -16.45 -1.13 -2.41
N VAL A 297 -16.60 -0.35 -1.35
CA VAL A 297 -17.91 0.04 -0.83
C VAL A 297 -18.67 0.89 -1.85
N ALA A 298 -18.01 1.88 -2.47
CA ALA A 298 -18.60 2.73 -3.49
C ALA A 298 -19.01 1.93 -4.74
N ARG A 299 -18.14 1.00 -5.16
CA ARG A 299 -18.39 0.10 -6.28
C ARG A 299 -19.58 -0.83 -6.02
N THR A 300 -19.63 -1.48 -4.87
CA THR A 300 -20.71 -2.41 -4.50
C THR A 300 -22.04 -1.69 -4.33
N ARG A 301 -22.04 -0.49 -3.73
CA ARG A 301 -23.26 0.27 -3.50
C ARG A 301 -23.74 1.07 -4.72
N GLY A 302 -22.88 1.28 -5.72
CA GLY A 302 -23.18 2.12 -6.88
C GLY A 302 -23.49 3.58 -6.51
N ARG A 303 -22.92 4.09 -5.41
CA ARG A 303 -23.12 5.47 -4.96
C ARG A 303 -21.86 6.01 -4.31
N ARG A 304 -21.76 7.34 -4.28
CA ARG A 304 -20.68 8.05 -3.61
C ARG A 304 -20.53 7.60 -2.15
N VAL A 305 -19.28 7.45 -1.73
CA VAL A 305 -18.87 7.22 -0.33
C VAL A 305 -18.09 8.44 0.13
N SER A 306 -18.51 9.03 1.25
CA SER A 306 -17.82 10.14 1.90
C SER A 306 -17.37 9.67 3.26
N MET A 307 -16.11 9.94 3.59
CA MET A 307 -15.50 9.55 4.84
C MET A 307 -14.82 10.78 5.45
N PRO A 308 -15.49 11.44 6.41
CA PRO A 308 -14.99 12.67 7.01
C PRO A 308 -13.79 12.42 7.94
N ASP A 309 -13.67 11.23 8.55
CA ASP A 309 -12.47 10.87 9.31
C ASP A 309 -12.13 9.39 9.10
N VAL A 310 -11.05 9.15 8.34
CA VAL A 310 -10.48 7.83 8.06
C VAL A 310 -10.15 7.06 9.35
N ALA A 311 -9.73 7.75 10.40
CA ALA A 311 -9.30 7.11 11.64
C ALA A 311 -10.45 6.39 12.36
N THR A 312 -11.68 6.92 12.23
CA THR A 312 -12.86 6.44 12.98
C THR A 312 -13.90 5.74 12.12
N ASP A 313 -13.78 5.83 10.79
CA ASP A 313 -14.82 5.31 9.90
C ASP A 313 -14.88 3.77 9.93
N ALA A 314 -16.11 3.26 10.11
CA ALA A 314 -16.40 1.84 10.23
C ALA A 314 -16.40 1.09 8.88
N LEU A 315 -16.39 1.80 7.75
CA LEU A 315 -16.37 1.19 6.42
C LEU A 315 -14.99 0.62 6.05
N LEU A 316 -13.93 0.98 6.79
CA LEU A 316 -12.58 0.53 6.52
C LEU A 316 -12.19 -0.73 7.29
N SER A 317 -11.49 -1.63 6.59
CA SER A 317 -10.64 -2.62 7.24
C SER A 317 -9.48 -1.94 7.96
N GLU A 318 -8.92 -2.60 8.98
CA GLU A 318 -7.76 -2.08 9.72
C GLU A 318 -6.55 -1.85 8.80
N ASP A 319 -6.34 -2.73 7.83
CA ASP A 319 -5.28 -2.58 6.83
C ASP A 319 -5.52 -1.36 5.91
N GLY A 320 -6.76 -1.17 5.45
CA GLY A 320 -7.13 -0.02 4.62
C GLY A 320 -6.99 1.30 5.37
N ARG A 321 -7.39 1.33 6.63
CA ARG A 321 -7.22 2.48 7.54
C ARG A 321 -5.74 2.82 7.72
N ARG A 322 -4.90 1.84 8.11
CA ARG A 322 -3.46 2.08 8.28
C ARG A 322 -2.81 2.58 6.99
N ALA A 323 -3.20 2.04 5.85
CA ALA A 323 -2.65 2.44 4.56
C ALA A 323 -3.03 3.87 4.16
N LEU A 324 -4.30 4.29 4.36
CA LEU A 324 -4.73 5.68 4.14
C LEU A 324 -4.04 6.67 5.08
N LEU A 325 -3.96 6.34 6.37
CA LEU A 325 -3.31 7.19 7.37
C LEU A 325 -1.81 7.34 7.09
N ALA A 326 -1.12 6.26 6.70
CA ALA A 326 0.28 6.30 6.29
C ALA A 326 0.49 7.09 4.98
N ALA A 327 -0.53 7.18 4.13
CA ALA A 327 -0.52 8.03 2.94
C ALA A 327 -0.84 9.50 3.23
N GLY A 328 -1.10 9.85 4.50
CA GLY A 328 -1.46 11.20 4.92
C GLY A 328 -2.91 11.56 4.63
N ALA A 329 -3.79 10.61 4.33
CA ALA A 329 -5.21 10.85 4.10
C ALA A 329 -6.00 10.71 5.40
N ARG A 330 -6.62 11.80 5.87
CA ARG A 330 -7.53 11.83 7.03
C ARG A 330 -8.99 11.96 6.67
N ALA A 331 -9.31 12.42 5.47
CA ALA A 331 -10.66 12.35 4.91
C ALA A 331 -10.60 11.96 3.44
N LEU A 332 -11.66 11.34 2.92
CA LEU A 332 -11.75 11.03 1.49
C LEU A 332 -13.19 11.06 0.99
N GLN A 333 -13.31 11.26 -0.32
CA GLN A 333 -14.56 11.10 -1.06
C GLN A 333 -14.30 10.26 -2.30
N CYS A 334 -15.10 9.21 -2.48
CA CYS A 334 -15.01 8.28 -3.60
C CYS A 334 -16.34 8.29 -4.38
N VAL A 335 -16.28 8.58 -5.67
CA VAL A 335 -17.45 8.65 -6.57
C VAL A 335 -17.34 7.57 -7.64
N PRO A 336 -18.31 6.65 -7.77
CA PRO A 336 -18.28 5.63 -8.80
C PRO A 336 -18.69 6.20 -10.16
N VAL A 337 -17.97 5.78 -11.20
CA VAL A 337 -18.27 6.07 -12.61
C VAL A 337 -19.15 4.94 -13.14
N LEU A 338 -20.45 5.20 -13.24
CA LEU A 338 -21.45 4.20 -13.61
C LEU A 338 -21.76 4.27 -15.11
N SER A 339 -21.72 3.12 -15.78
CA SER A 339 -22.27 2.98 -17.13
C SER A 339 -23.79 3.24 -17.15
N SER A 340 -24.36 3.41 -18.35
CA SER A 340 -25.82 3.53 -18.52
C SER A 340 -26.58 2.29 -18.03
N ALA A 341 -25.92 1.14 -17.90
CA ALA A 341 -26.48 -0.10 -17.35
C ALA A 341 -26.35 -0.20 -15.81
N GLY A 342 -25.83 0.84 -15.15
CA GLY A 342 -25.59 0.85 -13.69
C GLY A 342 -24.33 0.12 -13.25
N CYS A 343 -23.59 -0.54 -14.15
CA CYS A 343 -22.32 -1.19 -13.81
C CYS A 343 -21.22 -0.14 -13.54
N CYS A 344 -20.46 -0.31 -12.46
CA CYS A 344 -19.30 0.52 -12.15
C CYS A 344 -18.15 0.21 -13.11
N THR A 345 -17.69 1.23 -13.83
CA THR A 345 -16.60 1.17 -14.82
C THR A 345 -15.32 1.84 -14.35
N GLY A 346 -15.39 2.62 -13.27
CA GLY A 346 -14.27 3.30 -12.66
C GLY A 346 -14.66 4.01 -11.36
N LEU A 347 -13.68 4.58 -10.70
CA LEU A 347 -13.82 5.29 -9.43
C LEU A 347 -12.95 6.54 -9.47
N ILE A 348 -13.49 7.65 -8.98
CA ILE A 348 -12.79 8.92 -8.79
C ILE A 348 -12.69 9.13 -7.28
N THR A 349 -11.49 9.10 -6.72
CA THR A 349 -11.26 9.29 -5.30
C THR A 349 -10.43 10.55 -5.07
N VAL A 350 -10.86 11.41 -4.16
CA VAL A 350 -10.15 12.60 -3.68
C VAL A 350 -9.95 12.48 -2.18
N HIS A 351 -8.83 12.97 -1.66
CA HIS A 351 -8.51 12.87 -0.24
C HIS A 351 -7.86 14.13 0.32
N TRP A 352 -8.01 14.32 1.63
CA TRP A 352 -7.51 15.48 2.38
C TRP A 352 -6.66 15.03 3.57
N PRO A 353 -5.65 15.85 3.95
CA PRO A 353 -4.80 15.59 5.11
C PRO A 353 -5.49 15.87 6.44
N ASP A 354 -6.58 16.63 6.43
CA ASP A 354 -7.34 16.98 7.63
C ASP A 354 -8.68 16.23 7.68
N ALA A 355 -9.05 15.80 8.88
CA ALA A 355 -10.36 15.22 9.15
C ALA A 355 -11.47 16.30 9.07
N GLY A 356 -12.72 15.85 9.01
CA GLY A 356 -13.91 16.69 8.97
C GLY A 356 -14.29 17.22 7.58
N HIS A 357 -13.46 16.99 6.55
CA HIS A 357 -13.77 17.45 5.19
C HIS A 357 -15.04 16.78 4.65
N ARG A 358 -15.98 17.62 4.25
CA ARG A 358 -17.22 17.25 3.57
C ARG A 358 -17.49 18.27 2.46
N PRO A 359 -17.36 17.88 1.17
CA PRO A 359 -17.73 18.76 0.06
C PRO A 359 -19.16 19.28 0.21
N ALA A 360 -19.35 20.56 -0.07
CA ALA A 360 -20.68 21.17 -0.07
C ALA A 360 -21.57 20.53 -1.16
N SER A 361 -22.89 20.57 -1.01
CA SER A 361 -23.84 19.94 -1.95
C SER A 361 -23.54 20.28 -3.42
N PRO A 362 -23.28 21.55 -3.81
CA PRO A 362 -22.96 21.87 -5.20
C PRO A 362 -21.66 21.23 -5.70
N GLN A 363 -20.65 21.09 -4.85
CA GLN A 363 -19.39 20.44 -5.21
C GLN A 363 -19.56 18.92 -5.35
N ALA A 364 -20.38 18.33 -4.49
CA ALA A 364 -20.72 16.91 -4.56
C ALA A 364 -21.52 16.59 -5.83
N GLU A 365 -22.50 17.44 -6.19
CA GLU A 365 -23.25 17.35 -7.45
C GLU A 365 -22.35 17.53 -8.68
N ALA A 366 -21.40 18.46 -8.64
CA ALA A 366 -20.42 18.63 -9.69
C ALA A 366 -19.51 17.40 -9.86
N LEU A 367 -19.14 16.72 -8.77
CA LEU A 367 -18.39 15.45 -8.87
C LEU A 367 -19.24 14.32 -9.47
N ASP A 368 -20.53 14.24 -9.15
CA ASP A 368 -21.42 13.25 -9.78
C ASP A 368 -21.59 13.53 -11.27
N LEU A 369 -21.70 14.80 -11.63
CA LEU A 369 -21.75 15.27 -13.00
C LEU A 369 -20.48 14.90 -13.79
N LEU A 370 -19.31 15.07 -13.16
CA LEU A 370 -18.01 14.68 -13.72
C LEU A 370 -17.93 13.16 -13.91
N ALA A 371 -18.43 12.38 -12.95
CA ALA A 371 -18.50 10.92 -13.07
C ALA A 371 -19.41 10.50 -14.24
N ALA A 372 -20.55 11.17 -14.42
CA ALA A 372 -21.46 10.92 -15.55
C ALA A 372 -20.81 11.25 -16.91
N ASP A 373 -20.12 12.39 -17.01
CA ASP A 373 -19.38 12.76 -18.22
C ASP A 373 -18.25 11.77 -18.52
N THR A 374 -17.54 11.31 -17.48
CA THR A 374 -16.50 10.28 -17.59
C THR A 374 -17.07 8.98 -18.14
N ALA A 375 -18.23 8.55 -17.63
CA ALA A 375 -18.90 7.34 -18.10
C ALA A 375 -19.34 7.46 -19.58
N ALA A 376 -19.91 8.60 -19.95
CA ALA A 376 -20.30 8.86 -21.34
C ALA A 376 -19.09 8.84 -22.27
N TRP A 377 -17.98 9.50 -21.88
CA TRP A 377 -16.73 9.47 -22.64
C TRP A 377 -16.14 8.06 -22.74
N LEU A 378 -16.09 7.28 -21.66
CA LEU A 378 -15.60 5.90 -21.66
C LEU A 378 -16.42 5.01 -22.60
N ALA A 379 -17.75 5.16 -22.60
CA ALA A 379 -18.64 4.43 -23.51
C ALA A 379 -18.37 4.78 -24.98
N TRP A 380 -18.19 6.07 -25.30
CA TRP A 380 -17.80 6.51 -26.63
C TRP A 380 -16.41 6.00 -27.03
N TYR A 381 -15.43 6.10 -26.13
CA TYR A 381 -14.05 5.66 -26.35
C TYR A 381 -14.01 4.16 -26.65
N HIS A 382 -14.76 3.35 -25.91
CA HIS A 382 -14.89 1.93 -26.18
C HIS A 382 -15.44 1.69 -27.59
N ARG A 383 -16.60 2.26 -27.92
CA ARG A 383 -17.29 2.01 -29.20
C ARG A 383 -16.56 2.57 -30.43
N THR A 384 -15.75 3.60 -30.25
CA THR A 384 -15.10 4.32 -31.35
C THR A 384 -13.62 3.95 -31.48
N VAL A 385 -12.85 4.09 -30.41
CA VAL A 385 -11.40 3.88 -30.42
C VAL A 385 -11.07 2.41 -30.23
N LEU A 386 -11.59 1.76 -29.18
CA LEU A 386 -11.24 0.36 -28.89
C LEU A 386 -11.78 -0.60 -29.94
N LEU A 387 -13.05 -0.49 -30.33
CA LEU A 387 -13.59 -1.33 -31.39
C LEU A 387 -12.90 -1.04 -32.74
N GLY A 388 -12.44 0.20 -32.97
CA GLY A 388 -11.62 0.55 -34.14
C GLY A 388 -10.27 -0.16 -34.13
N ALA A 389 -9.61 -0.21 -32.98
CA ALA A 389 -8.35 -0.92 -32.78
C ALA A 389 -8.52 -2.44 -32.97
N LEU A 390 -9.59 -3.03 -32.43
CA LEU A 390 -9.92 -4.44 -32.63
C LEU A 390 -10.19 -4.75 -34.10
N GLU A 391 -11.00 -3.94 -34.79
CA GLU A 391 -11.25 -4.10 -36.23
C GLU A 391 -9.94 -4.06 -37.04
N HIS A 392 -9.05 -3.11 -36.74
CA HIS A 392 -7.73 -3.05 -37.38
C HIS A 392 -6.90 -4.30 -37.12
N LEU A 393 -6.89 -4.79 -35.88
CA LEU A 393 -6.21 -6.01 -35.49
C LEU A 393 -6.71 -7.21 -36.30
N HIS A 394 -8.03 -7.36 -36.43
CA HIS A 394 -8.64 -8.43 -37.22
C HIS A 394 -8.24 -8.35 -38.69
N GLN A 395 -8.39 -7.18 -39.32
CA GLN A 395 -8.01 -6.98 -40.73
C GLN A 395 -6.53 -7.28 -40.97
N ARG A 396 -5.66 -7.02 -40.00
CA ARG A 396 -4.23 -7.30 -40.14
C ARG A 396 -3.88 -8.78 -40.04
N LEU A 397 -4.71 -9.57 -39.37
CA LEU A 397 -4.53 -11.00 -39.18
C LEU A 397 -5.27 -11.84 -40.21
N THR A 398 -6.26 -11.27 -40.92
CA THR A 398 -7.00 -11.94 -42.00
C THR A 398 -6.58 -11.55 -43.40
N ARG A 399 -5.78 -10.49 -43.55
CA ARG A 399 -5.14 -10.18 -44.84
C ARG A 399 -4.04 -11.21 -45.13
N PRO A 400 -4.02 -11.80 -46.34
CA PRO A 400 -3.06 -12.82 -46.74
C PRO A 400 -1.62 -12.30 -46.78
#